data_AF-A0A7K3UKH3-F1
#
_entry.id   AF-A0A7K3UKH3-F1
#
_cell.length_a   1.000
_cell.length_b   1.000
_cell.length_c   1.000
_cell.angle_alpha   90.00
_cell.angle_beta   90.00
_cell.angle_gamma   90.00
#
_symmetry.space_group_name_H-M   'P 1'
#
loop_
_entity.id
_entity.type
_entity.pdbx_description
1 polymer ?
#
loop_
_entity_poly.entity_id
_entity_poly.type
_entity_poly.pdbx_seq_one_letter_code
_entity_poly.pdbx_strand_id
1 'polypeptide(L)'
;MLATSEALSVKENIMDFDAAKQRRDLQSRSYISLAPNIIHLKTAHGHHEAAFEVEAGTATLTFYHGDPARSAELLMAAAEAVTAEDRSIRSIVFEGHQASLPPHISGAGGRLDAEILWQWPSLWLPQLAYPLPPVQEMTAGRYHPRRPVKPRGTVYQRFIPWLERDISFRVADPETDLAAFHRWMNDEQVNTIWEDAGSLDRHREIMEERIADPHVLPLIGSFADIPFGYFEVYWAKENRLGPFYDADDYDRGWHVAIGEPDYRGKKWISAWLPSLMHFIFLDDPRTKRIVGEPRASHEQQIRNLDRSGFAKVKHFNFPHKRALLVMLTRERFFGDHLWVPAS
;
A
#
# COMPACT_ATOMS: atom_id res chain seq x y z
N MET A 1 33.35 38.97 -41.04
CA MET A 1 32.46 37.84 -40.73
C MET A 1 32.22 37.86 -39.23
N LEU A 2 31.07 38.40 -38.83
CA LEU A 2 30.59 38.42 -37.45
C LEU A 2 29.86 37.09 -37.22
N ALA A 3 30.37 36.28 -36.29
CA ALA A 3 29.68 35.08 -35.84
C ALA A 3 28.53 35.50 -34.90
N THR A 4 27.33 35.08 -35.25
CA THR A 4 26.09 35.28 -34.51
C THR A 4 26.13 34.54 -33.17
N SER A 5 25.92 35.29 -32.09
CA SER A 5 25.55 34.78 -30.77
C SER A 5 24.09 34.32 -30.82
N GLU A 6 23.86 33.01 -30.78
CA GLU A 6 22.53 32.48 -30.44
C GLU A 6 22.37 32.55 -28.92
N ALA A 7 21.54 33.48 -28.47
CA ALA A 7 21.01 33.48 -27.11
C ALA A 7 20.07 32.27 -26.97
N LEU A 8 20.51 31.25 -26.21
CA LEU A 8 19.63 30.18 -25.76
C LEU A 8 18.55 30.79 -24.85
N SER A 9 17.34 30.86 -25.38
CA SER A 9 16.12 31.15 -24.63
C SER A 9 16.01 30.13 -23.48
N VAL A 10 16.21 30.61 -22.25
CA VAL A 10 15.83 29.88 -21.05
C VAL A 10 14.30 29.82 -21.08
N LYS A 11 13.76 28.75 -21.67
CA LYS A 11 12.40 28.34 -21.37
C LYS A 11 12.40 28.00 -19.89
N GLU A 12 11.88 28.92 -19.09
CA GLU A 12 11.40 28.63 -17.76
C GLU A 12 10.43 27.45 -17.90
N ASN A 13 10.91 26.25 -17.57
CA ASN A 13 10.06 25.10 -17.28
C ASN A 13 9.31 25.45 -15.99
N ILE A 14 8.27 26.28 -16.12
CA ILE A 14 7.15 26.24 -15.19
C ILE A 14 6.68 24.79 -15.26
N MET A 15 6.87 24.06 -14.14
CA MET A 15 6.49 22.68 -13.97
C MET A 15 5.04 22.49 -14.44
N ASP A 16 4.87 21.93 -15.62
CA ASP A 16 3.60 21.45 -16.12
C ASP A 16 3.29 20.20 -15.29
N PHE A 17 2.52 20.37 -14.21
CA PHE A 17 1.99 19.29 -13.37
C PHE A 17 0.90 18.54 -14.14
N ASP A 18 1.25 17.96 -15.29
CA ASP A 18 0.37 17.06 -16.01
C ASP A 18 0.46 15.68 -15.33
N ALA A 19 -0.25 15.53 -14.22
CA ALA A 19 -0.31 14.30 -13.43
C ALA A 19 -0.74 13.07 -14.27
N ALA A 20 -1.31 13.29 -15.45
CA ALA A 20 -1.71 12.26 -16.40
C ALA A 20 -0.56 11.68 -17.24
N LYS A 21 0.65 12.28 -17.29
CA LYS A 21 1.64 11.94 -18.34
C LYS A 21 2.77 10.96 -18.01
N GLN A 22 2.95 10.48 -16.78
CA GLN A 22 3.95 9.42 -16.53
C GLN A 22 3.48 8.45 -15.45
N ARG A 23 2.54 7.57 -15.81
CA ARG A 23 2.42 6.29 -15.10
C ARG A 23 3.68 5.49 -15.37
N ARG A 24 4.38 5.13 -14.30
CA ARG A 24 5.52 4.22 -14.39
C ARG A 24 4.98 2.81 -14.39
N ASP A 25 5.51 1.98 -15.27
CA ASP A 25 5.30 0.55 -15.16
C ASP A 25 6.05 0.09 -13.90
N LEU A 26 5.33 -0.50 -12.94
CA LEU A 26 5.97 -1.09 -11.77
C LEU A 26 6.60 -2.39 -12.24
N GLN A 27 7.91 -2.34 -12.47
CA GLN A 27 8.66 -3.54 -12.80
C GLN A 27 8.52 -4.53 -11.64
N SER A 28 8.05 -5.74 -11.94
CA SER A 28 8.02 -6.83 -10.97
C SER A 28 9.45 -7.03 -10.45
N ARG A 29 9.57 -6.96 -9.13
CA ARG A 29 10.80 -7.19 -8.40
C ARG A 29 10.57 -8.47 -7.62
N SER A 30 11.51 -9.40 -7.69
CA SER A 30 11.46 -10.59 -6.83
C SER A 30 12.82 -10.83 -6.22
N TYR A 31 12.81 -11.46 -5.06
CA TYR A 31 14.02 -11.91 -4.42
C TYR A 31 13.80 -13.24 -3.74
N ILE A 32 14.88 -14.02 -3.68
CA ILE A 32 14.90 -15.32 -3.04
C ILE A 32 16.14 -15.36 -2.15
N SER A 33 15.95 -15.83 -0.92
CA SER A 33 17.04 -16.18 -0.03
C SER A 33 17.72 -17.46 -0.56
N LEU A 34 18.95 -17.33 -1.04
CA LEU A 34 19.75 -18.47 -1.51
C LEU A 34 20.43 -19.21 -0.36
N ALA A 35 20.72 -18.47 0.71
CA ALA A 35 21.29 -18.92 1.98
C ALA A 35 20.85 -17.91 3.06
N PRO A 36 21.01 -18.20 4.37
CA PRO A 36 20.52 -17.33 5.44
C PRO A 36 20.94 -15.85 5.35
N ASN A 37 22.04 -15.56 4.65
CA ASN A 37 22.63 -14.24 4.50
C ASN A 37 22.91 -13.85 3.04
N ILE A 38 22.30 -14.53 2.06
CA ILE A 38 22.50 -14.25 0.63
C ILE A 38 21.14 -14.11 -0.05
N ILE A 39 20.94 -12.97 -0.72
CA ILE A 39 19.75 -12.69 -1.53
C ILE A 39 20.11 -12.61 -3.01
N HIS A 40 19.27 -13.20 -3.85
CA HIS A 40 19.29 -12.98 -5.29
C HIS A 40 18.11 -12.08 -5.68
N LEU A 41 18.42 -10.94 -6.29
CA LEU A 41 17.48 -9.88 -6.68
C LEU A 41 17.25 -9.92 -8.19
N LYS A 42 15.98 -10.00 -8.60
CA LYS A 42 15.56 -9.77 -9.98
C LYS A 42 14.91 -8.39 -10.06
N THR A 43 15.51 -7.51 -10.87
CA THR A 43 15.06 -6.12 -11.05
C THR A 43 14.99 -5.75 -12.52
N ALA A 44 14.50 -4.54 -12.82
CA ALA A 44 14.57 -3.92 -14.14
C ALA A 44 15.99 -3.84 -14.72
N HIS A 45 16.99 -3.81 -13.84
CA HIS A 45 18.41 -3.70 -14.20
C HIS A 45 19.10 -5.06 -14.27
N GLY A 46 18.34 -6.16 -14.31
CA GLY A 46 18.86 -7.52 -14.38
C GLY A 46 18.92 -8.22 -13.03
N HIS A 47 19.81 -9.20 -12.95
CA HIS A 47 19.99 -10.11 -11.83
C HIS A 47 21.19 -9.68 -10.99
N HIS A 48 21.01 -9.60 -9.68
CA HIS A 48 22.03 -9.16 -8.74
C HIS A 48 22.08 -10.07 -7.53
N GLU A 49 23.26 -10.28 -6.98
CA GLU A 49 23.46 -11.04 -5.75
C GLU A 49 24.12 -10.16 -4.71
N ALA A 50 23.57 -10.18 -3.51
CA ALA A 50 24.11 -9.49 -2.35
C ALA A 50 24.15 -10.41 -1.15
N ALA A 51 25.25 -10.35 -0.41
CA ALA A 51 25.32 -10.88 0.93
C ALA A 51 24.98 -9.78 1.94
N PHE A 52 24.47 -10.18 3.11
CA PHE A 52 24.22 -9.25 4.20
C PHE A 52 24.58 -9.83 5.56
N GLU A 53 25.10 -8.98 6.45
CA GLU A 53 25.34 -9.34 7.85
C GLU A 53 24.49 -8.45 8.75
N VAL A 54 23.86 -9.03 9.77
CA VAL A 54 22.99 -8.30 10.70
C VAL A 54 23.66 -8.18 12.07
N GLU A 55 23.97 -6.96 12.47
CA GLU A 55 24.50 -6.64 13.80
C GLU A 55 23.63 -5.57 14.47
N ALA A 56 23.12 -5.87 15.67
CA ALA A 56 22.31 -4.95 16.47
C ALA A 56 21.16 -4.27 15.68
N GLY A 57 20.46 -5.03 14.82
CA GLY A 57 19.36 -4.51 13.99
C GLY A 57 19.82 -3.68 12.78
N THR A 58 21.10 -3.73 12.42
CA THR A 58 21.65 -3.09 11.21
C THR A 58 22.07 -4.17 10.23
N ALA A 59 21.55 -4.14 9.02
CA ALA A 59 22.03 -4.99 7.94
C ALA A 59 23.11 -4.26 7.12
N THR A 60 24.29 -4.84 7.01
CA THR A 60 25.33 -4.37 6.09
C THR A 60 25.30 -5.22 4.83
N LEU A 61 25.03 -4.61 3.67
CA LEU A 61 24.91 -5.29 2.38
C LEU A 61 26.17 -5.09 1.53
N THR A 62 26.64 -6.19 0.94
CA THR A 62 27.79 -6.23 0.04
C THR A 62 27.36 -6.92 -1.26
N PHE A 63 27.47 -6.22 -2.39
CA PHE A 63 27.12 -6.77 -3.71
C PHE A 63 28.34 -7.48 -4.33
N TYR A 64 28.12 -8.68 -4.88
CA TYR A 64 29.20 -9.45 -5.52
C TYR A 64 29.53 -8.97 -6.94
N HIS A 65 28.50 -8.52 -7.67
CA HIS A 65 28.60 -8.10 -9.07
C HIS A 65 27.71 -6.88 -9.34
N GLY A 66 28.17 -6.01 -10.26
CA GLY A 66 27.47 -4.76 -10.64
C GLY A 66 28.08 -3.50 -10.02
N ASP A 67 27.57 -2.34 -10.45
CA ASP A 67 27.86 -1.03 -9.84
C ASP A 67 26.55 -0.48 -9.24
N PRO A 68 26.19 -0.86 -7.99
CA PRO A 68 24.98 -0.42 -7.31
C PRO A 68 24.86 1.10 -7.22
N ALA A 69 26.00 1.83 -7.24
CA ALA A 69 26.01 3.29 -7.19
C ALA A 69 25.27 3.93 -8.36
N ARG A 70 25.07 3.21 -9.46
CA ARG A 70 24.37 3.70 -10.65
C ARG A 70 22.85 3.53 -10.59
N SER A 71 22.31 2.83 -9.59
CA SER A 71 20.86 2.66 -9.44
C SER A 71 20.42 2.71 -7.98
N ALA A 72 19.88 3.86 -7.57
CA ALA A 72 19.18 3.99 -6.29
C ALA A 72 18.02 2.99 -6.16
N GLU A 73 17.39 2.60 -7.27
CA GLU A 73 16.32 1.60 -7.29
C GLU A 73 16.81 0.21 -6.90
N LEU A 74 18.00 -0.19 -7.35
CA LEU A 74 18.62 -1.46 -6.93
C LEU A 74 18.92 -1.46 -5.42
N LEU A 75 19.49 -0.37 -4.90
CA LEU A 75 19.77 -0.24 -3.47
C LEU A 75 18.48 -0.33 -2.64
N MET A 76 17.44 0.41 -3.05
CA MET A 76 16.14 0.37 -2.40
C MET A 76 15.48 -1.02 -2.47
N ALA A 77 15.57 -1.72 -3.61
CA ALA A 77 15.05 -3.08 -3.76
C ALA A 77 15.80 -4.09 -2.90
N ALA A 78 17.12 -3.96 -2.77
CA ALA A 78 17.92 -4.82 -1.88
C ALA A 78 17.58 -4.57 -0.40
N ALA A 79 17.38 -3.31 -0.01
CA ALA A 79 16.94 -2.99 1.34
C ALA A 79 15.51 -3.47 1.63
N GLU A 80 14.59 -3.36 0.65
CA GLU A 80 13.26 -3.96 0.75
C GLU A 80 13.38 -5.47 0.99
N ALA A 81 14.23 -6.15 0.22
CA ALA A 81 14.40 -7.60 0.32
C ALA A 81 14.79 -8.05 1.72
N VAL A 82 15.82 -7.43 2.30
CA VAL A 82 16.30 -7.77 3.63
C VAL A 82 15.29 -7.40 4.72
N THR A 83 14.66 -6.23 4.62
CA THR A 83 13.70 -5.74 5.65
C THR A 83 12.29 -6.33 5.54
N ALA A 84 11.98 -7.02 4.45
CA ALA A 84 10.73 -7.76 4.27
C ALA A 84 10.78 -9.19 4.83
N GLU A 85 11.96 -9.71 5.13
CA GLU A 85 12.16 -11.03 5.72
C GLU A 85 12.28 -10.99 7.25
N ASP A 86 12.93 -9.96 7.78
CA ASP A 86 13.14 -9.80 9.23
C ASP A 86 12.79 -8.39 9.73
N ARG A 87 11.74 -8.32 10.55
CA ARG A 87 11.30 -7.10 11.24
C ARG A 87 12.32 -6.55 12.25
N SER A 88 13.31 -7.35 12.68
CA SER A 88 14.35 -6.91 13.61
C SER A 88 15.34 -5.92 12.96
N ILE A 89 15.43 -5.92 11.63
CA ILE A 89 16.33 -5.07 10.87
C ILE A 89 15.72 -3.67 10.78
N ARG A 90 16.33 -2.73 11.51
CA ARG A 90 15.91 -1.33 11.63
C ARG A 90 16.59 -0.40 10.64
N SER A 91 17.76 -0.76 10.16
CA SER A 91 18.53 0.07 9.23
C SER A 91 19.45 -0.75 8.35
N ILE A 92 19.84 -0.16 7.22
CA ILE A 92 20.64 -0.77 6.18
C ILE A 92 21.87 0.09 5.91
N VAL A 93 23.04 -0.53 5.76
CA VAL A 93 24.26 0.09 5.25
C VAL A 93 24.66 -0.62 3.98
N PHE A 94 25.05 0.14 2.96
CA PHE A 94 25.60 -0.42 1.73
C PHE A 94 27.11 -0.21 1.73
N GLU A 95 27.87 -1.29 1.84
CA GLU A 95 29.33 -1.22 1.86
C GLU A 95 29.85 -0.61 0.55
N GLY A 96 30.64 0.48 0.66
CA GLY A 96 31.19 1.19 -0.50
C GLY A 96 30.20 2.04 -1.32
N HIS A 97 28.92 2.08 -0.95
CA HIS A 97 27.88 2.74 -1.75
C HIS A 97 27.04 3.78 -0.98
N GLN A 98 27.41 4.16 0.23
CA GLN A 98 26.63 5.07 1.09
C GLN A 98 26.26 6.41 0.43
N ALA A 99 27.14 6.95 -0.41
CA ALA A 99 26.93 8.23 -1.11
C ALA A 99 25.88 8.18 -2.23
N SER A 100 25.40 6.98 -2.59
CA SER A 100 24.50 6.77 -3.74
C SER A 100 23.02 6.78 -3.36
N LEU A 101 22.71 6.84 -2.05
CA LEU A 101 21.34 6.92 -1.57
C LEU A 101 20.78 8.33 -1.80
N PRO A 102 19.51 8.46 -2.24
CA PRO A 102 18.84 9.74 -2.29
C PRO A 102 18.91 10.46 -0.92
N PRO A 103 19.29 11.75 -0.87
CA PRO A 103 19.54 12.45 0.39
C PRO A 103 18.33 12.48 1.35
N HIS A 104 17.11 12.38 0.83
CA HIS A 104 15.87 12.38 1.62
C HIS A 104 15.54 11.02 2.24
N ILE A 105 16.20 9.93 1.82
CA ILE A 105 16.12 8.61 2.50
C ILE A 105 17.43 8.22 3.20
N SER A 106 18.52 8.94 2.96
CA SER A 106 19.80 8.72 3.61
C SER A 106 19.79 9.33 5.02
N GLY A 107 19.82 8.47 6.03
CA GLY A 107 20.01 8.85 7.44
C GLY A 107 21.46 9.24 7.75
N ALA A 108 21.71 9.62 9.01
CA ALA A 108 23.03 10.03 9.46
C ALA A 108 24.07 8.90 9.25
N GLY A 109 25.23 9.24 8.69
CA GLY A 109 26.31 8.27 8.43
C GLY A 109 26.08 7.36 7.22
N GLY A 110 25.14 7.69 6.32
CA GLY A 110 24.90 6.91 5.10
C GLY A 110 24.11 5.62 5.35
N ARG A 111 23.41 5.55 6.48
CA ARG A 111 22.48 4.46 6.85
C ARG A 111 21.12 4.77 6.25
N LEU A 112 20.43 3.76 5.74
CA LEU A 112 19.03 3.85 5.33
C LEU A 112 18.16 3.30 6.45
N ASP A 113 17.29 4.13 7.04
CA ASP A 113 16.32 3.65 8.04
C ASP A 113 15.20 2.88 7.34
N ALA A 114 14.88 1.69 7.84
CA ALA A 114 13.81 0.87 7.28
C ALA A 114 12.46 1.61 7.35
N GLU A 115 12.19 2.31 8.45
CA GLU A 115 10.97 3.11 8.60
C GLU A 115 10.81 4.18 7.50
N ILE A 116 11.92 4.80 7.09
CA ILE A 116 11.93 5.81 6.02
C ILE A 116 11.75 5.13 4.66
N LEU A 117 12.47 4.03 4.41
CA LEU A 117 12.35 3.24 3.19
C LEU A 117 10.90 2.82 2.93
N TRP A 118 10.25 2.21 3.92
CA TRP A 118 8.87 1.73 3.82
C TRP A 118 7.84 2.86 3.73
N GLN A 119 8.22 4.11 4.01
CA GLN A 119 7.35 5.26 3.76
C GLN A 119 7.59 5.90 2.39
N TRP A 120 8.62 5.47 1.66
CA TRP A 120 8.99 6.03 0.38
C TRP A 120 8.28 5.29 -0.78
N PRO A 121 7.25 5.89 -1.42
CA PRO A 121 6.31 5.15 -2.24
C PRO A 121 6.85 4.59 -3.57
N SER A 122 8.04 4.99 -4.03
CA SER A 122 8.49 4.74 -5.41
C SER A 122 8.69 3.26 -5.76
N LEU A 123 8.85 2.39 -4.77
CA LEU A 123 8.94 0.94 -4.99
C LEU A 123 7.57 0.26 -5.10
N TRP A 124 6.49 0.89 -4.68
CA TRP A 124 5.20 0.21 -4.55
C TRP A 124 4.06 0.89 -5.29
N LEU A 125 4.15 2.20 -5.55
CA LEU A 125 3.13 2.95 -6.27
C LEU A 125 3.57 3.27 -7.70
N PRO A 126 2.73 3.02 -8.73
CA PRO A 126 3.05 3.32 -10.14
C PRO A 126 2.96 4.82 -10.45
N GLN A 127 2.27 5.58 -9.60
CA GLN A 127 2.06 7.00 -9.74
C GLN A 127 2.37 7.68 -8.40
N LEU A 128 3.35 8.58 -8.43
CA LEU A 128 3.66 9.42 -7.28
C LEU A 128 2.86 10.72 -7.41
N ALA A 129 2.04 11.03 -6.41
CA ALA A 129 1.30 12.27 -6.35
C ALA A 129 1.84 13.13 -5.21
N TYR A 130 2.17 14.39 -5.53
CA TYR A 130 2.42 15.37 -4.48
C TYR A 130 1.08 15.76 -3.83
N PRO A 131 0.95 15.75 -2.49
CA PRO A 131 -0.29 16.15 -1.84
C PRO A 131 -0.60 17.61 -2.19
N LEU A 132 -1.68 17.82 -2.93
CA LEU A 132 -2.13 19.17 -3.26
C LEU A 132 -2.60 19.89 -1.98
N PRO A 133 -2.41 21.23 -1.89
CA PRO A 133 -3.00 22.04 -0.83
C PRO A 133 -4.50 21.75 -0.69
N PRO A 134 -5.01 21.51 0.52
CA PRO A 134 -6.41 21.14 0.70
C PRO A 134 -7.32 22.30 0.31
N VAL A 135 -8.28 22.01 -0.57
CA VAL A 135 -9.45 22.87 -0.81
C VAL A 135 -10.63 22.19 -0.11
N GLN A 136 -11.22 22.86 0.86
CA GLN A 136 -12.31 22.30 1.66
C GLN A 136 -13.64 22.36 0.90
N GLU A 137 -14.48 21.36 1.09
CA GLU A 137 -15.83 21.26 0.54
C GLU A 137 -16.80 20.65 1.55
N MET A 138 -18.09 20.69 1.22
CA MET A 138 -19.16 20.15 2.05
C MET A 138 -19.95 19.13 1.23
N THR A 139 -19.91 17.85 1.61
CA THR A 139 -20.71 16.79 0.99
C THR A 139 -21.59 16.14 2.06
N ALA A 140 -22.89 15.95 1.76
CA ALA A 140 -23.85 15.34 2.69
C ALA A 140 -23.78 15.88 4.15
N GLY A 141 -23.51 17.18 4.33
CA GLY A 141 -23.39 17.83 5.65
C GLY A 141 -22.05 17.62 6.37
N ARG A 142 -21.02 17.14 5.68
CA ARG A 142 -19.68 16.89 6.22
C ARG A 142 -18.65 17.80 5.58
N TYR A 143 -17.87 18.50 6.41
CA TYR A 143 -16.80 19.39 5.96
C TYR A 143 -15.48 18.63 5.87
N HIS A 144 -14.90 18.55 4.68
CA HIS A 144 -13.67 17.79 4.42
C HIS A 144 -12.89 18.35 3.22
N PRO A 145 -11.60 18.00 3.07
CA PRO A 145 -10.86 18.34 1.86
C PRO A 145 -11.46 17.66 0.65
N ARG A 146 -11.45 18.35 -0.49
CA ARG A 146 -11.75 17.76 -1.79
C ARG A 146 -10.83 16.57 -2.04
N ARG A 147 -11.45 15.43 -2.37
CA ARG A 147 -10.74 14.18 -2.60
C ARG A 147 -10.10 14.16 -3.99
N PRO A 148 -8.91 13.54 -4.14
CA PRO A 148 -8.29 13.40 -5.44
C PRO A 148 -9.15 12.57 -6.38
N VAL A 149 -9.00 12.79 -7.68
CA VAL A 149 -9.63 11.94 -8.70
C VAL A 149 -9.09 10.52 -8.54
N LYS A 150 -9.99 9.53 -8.63
CA LYS A 150 -9.59 8.12 -8.53
C LYS A 150 -8.60 7.76 -9.62
N PRO A 151 -7.52 7.05 -9.30
CA PRO A 151 -6.65 6.49 -10.31
C PRO A 151 -7.39 5.40 -11.10
N ARG A 152 -6.74 4.89 -12.15
CA ARG A 152 -7.17 3.70 -12.91
C ARG A 152 -6.15 2.57 -12.76
N GLY A 153 -6.48 1.33 -13.11
CA GLY A 153 -5.50 0.23 -13.15
C GLY A 153 -4.78 0.00 -11.81
N THR A 154 -3.57 -0.59 -11.86
CA THR A 154 -2.77 -0.90 -10.66
C THR A 154 -2.42 0.38 -9.89
N VAL A 155 -2.58 0.31 -8.56
CA VAL A 155 -2.24 1.39 -7.63
C VAL A 155 -1.16 0.96 -6.64
N TYR A 156 -0.97 -0.33 -6.44
CA TYR A 156 0.04 -0.87 -5.53
C TYR A 156 0.51 -2.25 -6.00
N GLN A 157 1.80 -2.53 -5.86
CA GLN A 157 2.37 -3.86 -6.02
C GLN A 157 3.56 -4.07 -5.09
N ARG A 158 3.68 -5.27 -4.53
CA ARG A 158 4.81 -5.69 -3.67
C ARG A 158 5.04 -7.19 -3.79
N PHE A 159 6.30 -7.62 -3.70
CA PHE A 159 6.65 -9.03 -3.60
C PHE A 159 6.53 -9.55 -2.16
N ILE A 160 5.95 -10.74 -1.99
CA ILE A 160 5.75 -11.40 -0.70
C ILE A 160 6.70 -12.60 -0.58
N PRO A 161 7.79 -12.52 0.21
CA PRO A 161 8.85 -13.54 0.21
C PRO A 161 8.37 -14.93 0.61
N TRP A 162 7.59 -15.02 1.69
CA TRP A 162 7.10 -16.30 2.20
C TRP A 162 6.00 -16.94 1.34
N LEU A 163 5.52 -16.24 0.30
CA LEU A 163 4.61 -16.81 -0.71
C LEU A 163 5.27 -16.93 -2.08
N GLU A 164 6.46 -16.36 -2.26
CA GLU A 164 7.17 -16.19 -3.53
C GLU A 164 6.28 -15.64 -4.66
N ARG A 165 5.43 -14.66 -4.31
CA ARG A 165 4.42 -14.10 -5.22
C ARG A 165 4.28 -12.60 -5.03
N ASP A 166 4.01 -11.91 -6.14
CA ASP A 166 3.54 -10.54 -6.10
C ASP A 166 2.10 -10.49 -5.59
N ILE A 167 1.84 -9.53 -4.70
CA ILE A 167 0.50 -9.01 -4.44
C ILE A 167 0.36 -7.67 -5.14
N SER A 168 -0.79 -7.46 -5.77
CA SER A 168 -1.15 -6.17 -6.35
C SER A 168 -2.57 -5.76 -5.99
N PHE A 169 -2.81 -4.45 -5.95
CA PHE A 169 -4.14 -3.87 -5.89
C PHE A 169 -4.33 -2.96 -7.09
N ARG A 170 -5.47 -3.09 -7.76
CA ARG A 170 -5.88 -2.23 -8.86
C ARG A 170 -7.29 -1.72 -8.66
N VAL A 171 -7.59 -0.56 -9.23
CA VAL A 171 -8.97 -0.05 -9.24
C VAL A 171 -9.87 -1.03 -9.99
N ALA A 172 -11.03 -1.32 -9.40
CA ALA A 172 -12.03 -2.21 -9.98
C ALA A 172 -12.57 -1.62 -11.29
N ASP A 173 -12.82 -2.49 -12.26
CA ASP A 173 -13.33 -2.16 -13.59
C ASP A 173 -14.59 -3.01 -13.87
N PRO A 174 -15.79 -2.39 -13.98
CA PRO A 174 -17.04 -3.10 -14.20
C PRO A 174 -17.03 -3.99 -15.42
N GLU A 175 -16.28 -3.63 -16.46
CA GLU A 175 -16.22 -4.39 -17.69
C GLU A 175 -15.48 -5.72 -17.52
N THR A 176 -14.47 -5.75 -16.64
CA THR A 176 -13.60 -6.93 -16.47
C THR A 176 -13.84 -7.69 -15.17
N ASP A 177 -14.37 -7.02 -14.14
CA ASP A 177 -14.46 -7.56 -12.78
C ASP A 177 -15.87 -7.97 -12.36
N LEU A 178 -16.91 -7.51 -13.06
CA LEU A 178 -18.29 -7.74 -12.66
C LEU A 178 -18.61 -9.22 -12.47
N ALA A 179 -18.09 -10.10 -13.31
CA ALA A 179 -18.31 -11.55 -13.19
C ALA A 179 -17.70 -12.13 -11.91
N ALA A 180 -16.47 -11.73 -11.54
CA ALA A 180 -15.81 -12.18 -10.32
C ALA A 180 -16.50 -11.59 -9.09
N PHE A 181 -16.74 -10.28 -9.09
CA PHE A 181 -17.46 -9.59 -8.03
C PHE A 181 -18.85 -10.20 -7.78
N HIS A 182 -19.60 -10.50 -8.84
CA HIS A 182 -20.92 -11.11 -8.70
C HIS A 182 -20.87 -12.52 -8.11
N ARG A 183 -19.89 -13.34 -8.52
CA ARG A 183 -19.67 -14.65 -7.90
C ARG A 183 -19.34 -14.51 -6.41
N TRP A 184 -18.44 -13.58 -6.06
CA TRP A 184 -17.99 -13.38 -4.69
C TRP A 184 -19.09 -12.86 -3.77
N MET A 185 -19.89 -11.88 -4.19
CA MET A 185 -20.99 -11.35 -3.37
C MET A 185 -22.12 -12.36 -3.16
N ASN A 186 -22.24 -13.37 -4.01
CA ASN A 186 -23.16 -14.50 -3.84
C ASN A 186 -22.55 -15.71 -3.09
N ASP A 187 -21.26 -15.69 -2.73
CA ASP A 187 -20.67 -16.72 -1.86
C ASP A 187 -21.26 -16.60 -0.46
N GLU A 188 -21.70 -17.73 0.13
CA GLU A 188 -22.42 -17.74 1.40
C GLU A 188 -21.61 -17.10 2.55
N GLN A 189 -20.29 -17.34 2.60
CA GLN A 189 -19.43 -16.79 3.65
C GLN A 189 -19.24 -15.28 3.48
N VAL A 190 -19.11 -14.80 2.25
CA VAL A 190 -19.02 -13.36 1.95
C VAL A 190 -20.34 -12.67 2.27
N ASN A 191 -21.45 -13.24 1.79
CA ASN A 191 -22.78 -12.66 1.94
C ASN A 191 -23.26 -12.61 3.41
N THR A 192 -22.78 -13.50 4.27
CA THR A 192 -23.03 -13.43 5.72
C THR A 192 -22.55 -12.10 6.35
N ILE A 193 -21.56 -11.45 5.73
CA ILE A 193 -20.98 -10.20 6.23
C ILE A 193 -21.42 -9.00 5.38
N TRP A 194 -21.44 -9.16 4.06
CA TRP A 194 -21.73 -8.09 3.10
C TRP A 194 -23.22 -7.89 2.87
N GLU A 195 -24.04 -8.94 3.00
CA GLU A 195 -25.51 -8.90 2.81
C GLU A 195 -25.93 -8.34 1.43
N ASP A 196 -25.07 -8.50 0.43
CA ASP A 196 -25.21 -7.91 -0.91
C ASP A 196 -25.56 -8.91 -2.01
N ALA A 197 -25.78 -10.20 -1.70
CA ALA A 197 -26.20 -11.19 -2.70
C ALA A 197 -27.40 -10.71 -3.54
N GLY A 198 -27.36 -11.01 -4.83
CA GLY A 198 -28.31 -10.44 -5.79
C GLY A 198 -27.98 -10.72 -7.25
N SER A 199 -28.73 -10.05 -8.12
CA SER A 199 -28.59 -10.17 -9.57
C SER A 199 -27.29 -9.54 -10.08
N LEU A 200 -26.90 -9.92 -11.30
CA LEU A 200 -25.77 -9.31 -11.99
C LEU A 200 -25.97 -7.79 -12.18
N ASP A 201 -27.20 -7.37 -12.46
CA ASP A 201 -27.53 -5.95 -12.67
C ASP A 201 -27.38 -5.14 -11.38
N ARG A 202 -27.87 -5.64 -10.24
CA ARG A 202 -27.66 -5.01 -8.93
C ARG A 202 -26.16 -4.82 -8.64
N HIS A 203 -25.36 -5.84 -8.94
CA HIS A 203 -23.91 -5.77 -8.70
C HIS A 203 -23.19 -4.81 -9.64
N ARG A 204 -23.68 -4.64 -10.87
CA ARG A 204 -23.18 -3.61 -11.80
C ARG A 204 -23.45 -2.23 -11.25
N GLU A 205 -24.69 -1.97 -10.81
CA GLU A 205 -25.09 -0.70 -10.19
C GLU A 205 -24.23 -0.37 -8.96
N ILE A 206 -23.99 -1.35 -8.08
CA ILE A 206 -23.11 -1.17 -6.91
C ILE A 206 -21.70 -0.78 -7.34
N MET A 207 -21.12 -1.47 -8.33
CA MET A 207 -19.75 -1.17 -8.77
C MET A 207 -19.65 0.22 -9.41
N GLU A 208 -20.63 0.58 -10.25
CA GLU A 208 -20.71 1.92 -10.86
C GLU A 208 -20.88 3.02 -9.82
N GLU A 209 -21.73 2.81 -8.80
CA GLU A 209 -21.90 3.72 -7.66
C GLU A 209 -20.58 3.92 -6.91
N ARG A 210 -19.87 2.82 -6.60
CA ARG A 210 -18.56 2.87 -5.91
C ARG A 210 -17.48 3.52 -6.76
N ILE A 211 -17.56 3.44 -8.09
CA ILE A 211 -16.65 4.15 -9.01
C ILE A 211 -17.00 5.63 -9.09
N ALA A 212 -18.27 6.01 -9.00
CA ALA A 212 -18.70 7.40 -8.99
C ALA A 212 -18.44 8.12 -7.65
N ASP A 213 -18.52 7.43 -6.51
CA ASP A 213 -18.43 8.03 -5.17
C ASP A 213 -17.00 8.46 -4.78
N PRO A 214 -16.62 9.76 -4.77
CA PRO A 214 -15.26 10.20 -4.45
C PRO A 214 -14.74 9.76 -3.08
N HIS A 215 -15.64 9.39 -2.17
CA HIS A 215 -15.31 8.95 -0.83
C HIS A 215 -14.70 7.53 -0.79
N VAL A 216 -14.97 6.68 -1.80
CA VAL A 216 -14.55 5.26 -1.85
C VAL A 216 -13.66 4.94 -3.04
N LEU A 217 -12.57 4.24 -2.81
CA LEU A 217 -11.71 3.64 -3.82
C LEU A 217 -11.96 2.12 -3.87
N PRO A 218 -12.73 1.62 -4.85
CA PRO A 218 -12.96 0.18 -5.03
C PRO A 218 -11.74 -0.47 -5.68
N LEU A 219 -11.24 -1.55 -5.09
CA LEU A 219 -10.05 -2.26 -5.53
C LEU A 219 -10.30 -3.76 -5.71
N ILE A 220 -9.57 -4.34 -6.65
CA ILE A 220 -9.38 -5.78 -6.79
C ILE A 220 -7.96 -6.10 -6.33
N GLY A 221 -7.86 -7.04 -5.39
CA GLY A 221 -6.59 -7.63 -4.98
C GLY A 221 -6.27 -8.86 -5.82
N SER A 222 -5.01 -8.99 -6.24
CA SER A 222 -4.50 -10.14 -6.99
C SER A 222 -3.22 -10.69 -6.37
N PHE A 223 -3.02 -12.00 -6.47
CA PHE A 223 -1.72 -12.65 -6.27
C PHE A 223 -1.23 -13.22 -7.60
N ALA A 224 -0.05 -12.81 -8.07
CA ALA A 224 0.47 -13.17 -9.39
C ALA A 224 -0.61 -13.00 -10.49
N ASP A 225 -1.25 -11.83 -10.50
CA ASP A 225 -2.35 -11.43 -11.40
C ASP A 225 -3.65 -12.23 -11.30
N ILE A 226 -3.76 -13.21 -10.38
CA ILE A 226 -5.00 -13.94 -10.12
C ILE A 226 -5.85 -13.16 -9.10
N PRO A 227 -7.04 -12.64 -9.47
CA PRO A 227 -7.92 -11.92 -8.56
C PRO A 227 -8.41 -12.81 -7.44
N PHE A 228 -8.37 -12.33 -6.19
CA PHE A 228 -8.82 -13.11 -5.02
C PHE A 228 -9.85 -12.42 -4.14
N GLY A 229 -9.96 -11.09 -4.21
CA GLY A 229 -10.87 -10.35 -3.36
C GLY A 229 -11.14 -8.92 -3.81
N TYR A 230 -12.26 -8.40 -3.31
CA TYR A 230 -12.71 -7.03 -3.49
C TYR A 230 -12.49 -6.23 -2.21
N PHE A 231 -12.04 -5.00 -2.35
CA PHE A 231 -11.73 -4.10 -1.25
C PHE A 231 -12.34 -2.73 -1.51
N GLU A 232 -12.80 -2.06 -0.46
CA GLU A 232 -13.20 -0.66 -0.51
C GLU A 232 -12.30 0.12 0.44
N VAL A 233 -11.48 1.04 -0.06
CA VAL A 233 -10.72 1.96 0.79
C VAL A 233 -11.45 3.30 0.81
N TYR A 234 -11.80 3.81 1.99
CA TYR A 234 -12.68 4.96 2.10
C TYR A 234 -12.11 6.07 2.98
N TRP A 235 -12.56 7.31 2.78
CA TRP A 235 -12.25 8.44 3.67
C TRP A 235 -13.16 8.41 4.90
N ALA A 236 -12.60 8.14 6.08
CA ALA A 236 -13.41 7.83 7.27
C ALA A 236 -14.28 9.01 7.72
N LYS A 237 -13.85 10.25 7.48
CA LYS A 237 -14.61 11.46 7.80
C LYS A 237 -15.93 11.55 7.02
N GLU A 238 -15.99 11.02 5.80
CA GLU A 238 -17.21 10.96 4.98
C GLU A 238 -18.01 9.68 5.23
N ASN A 239 -17.38 8.63 5.76
CA ASN A 239 -18.01 7.34 6.00
C ASN A 239 -19.05 7.36 7.13
N ARG A 240 -19.98 6.39 7.14
CA ARG A 240 -20.90 6.14 8.27
C ARG A 240 -20.18 5.96 9.61
N LEU A 241 -18.91 5.56 9.60
CA LEU A 241 -18.09 5.45 10.81
C LEU A 241 -17.68 6.81 11.39
N GLY A 242 -17.48 7.83 10.54
CA GLY A 242 -16.96 9.15 10.92
C GLY A 242 -17.62 9.78 12.17
N PRO A 243 -18.95 9.81 12.30
CA PRO A 243 -19.63 10.42 13.45
C PRO A 243 -19.38 9.73 14.79
N PHE A 244 -18.83 8.52 14.80
CA PHE A 244 -18.60 7.75 16.01
C PHE A 244 -17.25 8.04 16.65
N TYR A 245 -16.40 8.89 16.09
CA TYR A 245 -15.15 9.34 16.71
C TYR A 245 -14.72 10.70 16.16
N ASP A 246 -13.64 11.27 16.68
CA ASP A 246 -13.07 12.51 16.15
C ASP A 246 -12.24 12.21 14.89
N ALA A 247 -12.95 12.09 13.76
CA ALA A 247 -12.38 11.73 12.46
C ALA A 247 -11.56 12.89 11.87
N ASP A 248 -10.30 12.61 11.55
CA ASP A 248 -9.40 13.58 10.89
C ASP A 248 -9.70 13.57 9.39
N ASP A 249 -9.35 14.67 8.73
CA ASP A 249 -9.53 14.92 7.31
C ASP A 249 -8.95 13.81 6.42
N TYR A 250 -7.90 13.14 6.87
CA TYR A 250 -7.18 12.13 6.10
C TYR A 250 -7.23 10.74 6.73
N ASP A 251 -8.11 10.51 7.70
CA ASP A 251 -8.31 9.14 8.18
C ASP A 251 -8.90 8.28 7.07
N ARG A 252 -8.38 7.06 6.97
CA ARG A 252 -8.84 6.07 5.99
C ARG A 252 -9.44 4.87 6.71
N GLY A 253 -10.38 4.20 6.07
CA GLY A 253 -10.82 2.89 6.52
C GLY A 253 -10.95 1.93 5.35
N TRP A 254 -11.28 0.68 5.64
CA TRP A 254 -11.41 -0.33 4.60
C TRP A 254 -12.51 -1.36 4.88
N HIS A 255 -13.11 -1.87 3.81
CA HIS A 255 -13.89 -3.11 3.81
C HIS A 255 -13.26 -4.13 2.87
N VAL A 256 -13.52 -5.41 3.13
CA VAL A 256 -12.91 -6.52 2.38
C VAL A 256 -13.86 -7.70 2.21
N ALA A 257 -13.91 -8.24 0.99
CA ALA A 257 -14.51 -9.52 0.63
C ALA A 257 -13.43 -10.43 0.04
N ILE A 258 -13.04 -11.49 0.75
CA ILE A 258 -12.16 -12.52 0.19
C ILE A 258 -13.02 -13.54 -0.52
N GLY A 259 -13.22 -13.30 -1.81
CA GLY A 259 -14.09 -14.05 -2.68
C GLY A 259 -13.60 -15.46 -2.96
N GLU A 260 -12.30 -15.61 -3.24
CA GLU A 260 -11.71 -16.90 -3.57
C GLU A 260 -11.33 -17.69 -2.31
N PRO A 261 -11.93 -18.88 -2.06
CA PRO A 261 -11.69 -19.66 -0.84
C PRO A 261 -10.22 -20.06 -0.62
N ASP A 262 -9.50 -20.35 -1.71
CA ASP A 262 -8.10 -20.78 -1.68
C ASP A 262 -7.14 -19.71 -1.14
N TYR A 263 -7.60 -18.45 -1.11
CA TYR A 263 -6.86 -17.29 -0.62
C TYR A 263 -7.30 -16.88 0.81
N ARG A 264 -8.03 -17.75 1.51
CA ARG A 264 -8.40 -17.57 2.92
C ARG A 264 -7.39 -18.25 3.84
N GLY A 265 -7.23 -17.75 5.06
CA GLY A 265 -6.36 -18.34 6.09
C GLY A 265 -5.08 -17.58 6.38
N LYS A 266 -4.32 -18.06 7.40
CA LYS A 266 -3.23 -17.31 8.06
C LYS A 266 -2.18 -16.78 7.07
N LYS A 267 -1.69 -17.62 6.14
CA LYS A 267 -0.62 -17.25 5.20
C LYS A 267 -1.01 -16.13 4.22
N TRP A 268 -2.30 -16.06 3.87
CA TRP A 268 -2.82 -15.08 2.92
C TRP A 268 -3.17 -13.78 3.62
N ILE A 269 -3.85 -13.84 4.78
CA ILE A 269 -4.14 -12.63 5.58
C ILE A 269 -2.86 -11.94 6.05
N SER A 270 -1.81 -12.70 6.38
CA SER A 270 -0.50 -12.13 6.73
C SER A 270 0.18 -11.42 5.56
N ALA A 271 -0.22 -11.70 4.32
CA ALA A 271 0.30 -11.05 3.12
C ALA A 271 -0.56 -9.87 2.68
N TRP A 272 -1.88 -10.05 2.52
CA TRP A 272 -2.72 -8.99 1.97
C TRP A 272 -3.03 -7.88 2.95
N LEU A 273 -3.22 -8.18 4.24
CA LEU A 273 -3.64 -7.14 5.20
C LEU A 273 -2.54 -6.11 5.42
N PRO A 274 -1.28 -6.48 5.75
CA PRO A 274 -0.20 -5.51 5.84
C PRO A 274 0.05 -4.76 4.53
N SER A 275 -0.08 -5.42 3.38
CA SER A 275 0.10 -4.78 2.07
C SER A 275 -0.98 -3.75 1.76
N LEU A 276 -2.23 -4.02 2.13
CA LEU A 276 -3.32 -3.05 2.00
C LEU A 276 -3.10 -1.86 2.94
N MET A 277 -2.70 -2.10 4.20
CA MET A 277 -2.42 -1.01 5.15
C MET A 277 -1.27 -0.14 4.68
N HIS A 278 -0.22 -0.78 4.15
CA HIS A 278 0.91 -0.11 3.55
C HIS A 278 0.46 0.79 2.38
N PHE A 279 -0.31 0.24 1.44
CA PHE A 279 -0.89 1.02 0.35
C PHE A 279 -1.67 2.23 0.89
N ILE A 280 -2.58 2.04 1.85
CA ILE A 280 -3.42 3.13 2.37
C ILE A 280 -2.57 4.26 2.97
N PHE A 281 -1.49 3.93 3.68
CA PHE A 281 -0.58 4.95 4.21
C PHE A 281 0.26 5.63 3.13
N LEU A 282 0.60 4.94 2.04
CA LEU A 282 1.37 5.52 0.94
C LEU A 282 0.51 6.33 -0.05
N ASP A 283 -0.77 5.98 -0.21
CA ASP A 283 -1.74 6.61 -1.11
C ASP A 283 -1.88 8.11 -0.83
N ASP A 284 -1.92 8.49 0.45
CA ASP A 284 -1.78 9.89 0.87
C ASP A 284 -0.91 9.99 2.13
N PRO A 285 0.26 10.68 2.08
CA PRO A 285 1.18 10.77 3.22
C PRO A 285 0.59 11.52 4.43
N ARG A 286 -0.52 12.24 4.26
CA ARG A 286 -1.25 12.90 5.36
C ARG A 286 -2.11 11.92 6.16
N THR A 287 -2.32 10.70 5.66
CA THR A 287 -3.02 9.63 6.37
C THR A 287 -2.22 9.20 7.59
N LYS A 288 -2.72 9.56 8.78
CA LYS A 288 -2.10 9.21 10.07
C LYS A 288 -2.74 7.99 10.74
N ARG A 289 -3.99 7.68 10.40
CA ARG A 289 -4.77 6.62 11.05
C ARG A 289 -5.58 5.86 10.03
N ILE A 290 -5.58 4.54 10.20
CA ILE A 290 -6.46 3.62 9.49
C ILE A 290 -7.45 3.05 10.50
N VAL A 291 -8.75 3.13 10.21
CA VAL A 291 -9.83 2.76 11.12
C VAL A 291 -10.69 1.64 10.56
N GLY A 292 -11.29 0.85 11.45
CA GLY A 292 -12.22 -0.20 11.08
C GLY A 292 -13.27 -0.47 12.15
N GLU A 293 -14.33 -1.15 11.74
CA GLU A 293 -15.52 -1.38 12.56
C GLU A 293 -16.01 -2.85 12.59
N PRO A 294 -15.14 -3.83 12.93
CA PRO A 294 -15.57 -5.23 13.05
C PRO A 294 -16.76 -5.38 14.02
N ARG A 295 -17.60 -6.40 13.77
CA ARG A 295 -18.66 -6.79 14.74
C ARG A 295 -17.97 -7.13 16.07
N ALA A 296 -18.48 -6.60 17.17
CA ALA A 296 -17.86 -6.78 18.49
C ALA A 296 -17.79 -8.26 18.94
N SER A 297 -18.69 -9.09 18.43
CA SER A 297 -18.71 -10.54 18.68
C SER A 297 -17.78 -11.35 17.76
N HIS A 298 -17.16 -10.73 16.73
CA HIS A 298 -16.31 -11.45 15.79
C HIS A 298 -14.88 -11.57 16.32
N GLU A 299 -14.69 -12.41 17.35
CA GLU A 299 -13.42 -12.51 18.06
C GLU A 299 -12.23 -12.87 17.18
N GLN A 300 -12.42 -13.75 16.18
CA GLN A 300 -11.34 -14.15 15.27
C GLN A 300 -10.82 -12.97 14.45
N GLN A 301 -11.73 -12.14 13.91
CA GLN A 301 -11.37 -10.92 13.19
C GLN A 301 -10.67 -9.93 14.12
N ILE A 302 -11.17 -9.75 15.35
CA ILE A 302 -10.56 -8.86 16.34
C ILE A 302 -9.14 -9.33 16.70
N ARG A 303 -8.92 -10.64 16.90
CA ARG A 303 -7.58 -11.20 17.15
C ARG A 303 -6.62 -11.00 15.98
N ASN A 304 -7.11 -11.11 14.74
CA ASN A 304 -6.29 -10.85 13.56
C ASN A 304 -5.88 -9.38 13.50
N LEU A 305 -6.81 -8.46 13.75
CA LEU A 305 -6.53 -7.01 13.78
C LEU A 305 -5.55 -6.64 14.91
N ASP A 306 -5.70 -7.22 16.10
CA ASP A 306 -4.80 -7.03 17.23
C ASP A 306 -3.36 -7.44 16.88
N ARG A 307 -3.20 -8.61 16.24
CA ARG A 307 -1.89 -9.10 15.73
C ARG A 307 -1.31 -8.23 14.63
N SER A 308 -2.16 -7.52 13.87
CA SER A 308 -1.76 -6.54 12.85
C SER A 308 -1.57 -5.12 13.41
N GLY A 309 -1.54 -4.96 14.74
CA GLY A 309 -1.23 -3.70 15.42
C GLY A 309 -2.40 -2.75 15.60
N PHE A 310 -3.63 -3.17 15.33
CA PHE A 310 -4.79 -2.32 15.59
C PHE A 310 -5.10 -2.23 17.09
N ALA A 311 -5.19 -1.00 17.59
CA ALA A 311 -5.70 -0.72 18.93
C ALA A 311 -7.23 -0.83 18.97
N LYS A 312 -7.76 -1.38 20.07
CA LYS A 312 -9.21 -1.43 20.36
C LYS A 312 -9.60 -0.12 21.03
N VAL A 313 -10.29 0.76 20.33
CA VAL A 313 -10.56 2.14 20.80
C VAL A 313 -11.81 2.18 21.67
N LYS A 314 -12.96 1.77 21.13
CA LYS A 314 -14.23 1.74 21.89
C LYS A 314 -15.32 0.92 21.20
N HIS A 315 -16.27 0.45 22.00
CA HIS A 315 -17.51 -0.12 21.47
C HIS A 315 -18.53 0.97 21.15
N PHE A 316 -19.33 0.75 20.12
CA PHE A 316 -20.46 1.60 19.76
C PHE A 316 -21.52 0.79 19.00
N ASN A 317 -22.68 1.38 18.75
CA ASN A 317 -23.78 0.70 18.06
C ASN A 317 -24.08 1.38 16.74
N PHE A 318 -24.06 0.61 15.66
CA PHE A 318 -24.81 0.90 14.44
C PHE A 318 -26.23 0.34 14.58
N PRO A 319 -27.19 0.79 13.74
CA PRO A 319 -28.54 0.22 13.73
C PRO A 319 -28.58 -1.31 13.56
N HIS A 320 -27.64 -1.87 12.79
CA HIS A 320 -27.60 -3.29 12.42
C HIS A 320 -26.52 -4.11 13.15
N LYS A 321 -25.64 -3.49 13.96
CA LYS A 321 -24.60 -4.21 14.72
C LYS A 321 -24.03 -3.42 15.90
N ARG A 322 -23.62 -4.14 16.95
CA ARG A 322 -22.63 -3.64 17.92
C ARG A 322 -21.23 -3.77 17.30
N ALA A 323 -20.53 -2.66 17.16
CA ALA A 323 -19.21 -2.58 16.55
C ALA A 323 -18.13 -2.27 17.59
N LEU A 324 -16.90 -2.67 17.26
CA LEU A 324 -15.68 -2.24 17.95
C LEU A 324 -14.90 -1.33 17.01
N LEU A 325 -14.72 -0.06 17.36
CA LEU A 325 -13.80 0.82 16.65
C LEU A 325 -12.38 0.34 16.91
N VAL A 326 -11.68 -0.02 15.83
CA VAL A 326 -10.25 -0.32 15.85
C VAL A 326 -9.47 0.73 15.08
N MET A 327 -8.22 0.95 15.45
CA MET A 327 -7.38 1.97 14.84
C MET A 327 -5.91 1.53 14.76
N LEU A 328 -5.30 1.69 13.60
CA LEU A 328 -3.86 1.53 13.38
C LEU A 328 -3.28 2.90 13.04
N THR A 329 -2.27 3.34 13.79
CA THR A 329 -1.58 4.59 13.51
C THR A 329 -0.42 4.36 12.54
N ARG A 330 -0.12 5.39 11.75
CA ARG A 330 1.04 5.43 10.85
C ARG A 330 2.33 5.14 11.61
N GLU A 331 2.54 5.86 12.72
CA GLU A 331 3.67 5.70 13.63
C GLU A 331 3.83 4.25 14.08
N ARG A 332 2.75 3.58 14.50
CA ARG A 332 2.82 2.19 14.94
C ARG A 332 3.09 1.24 13.78
N PHE A 333 2.39 1.41 12.64
CA PHE A 333 2.59 0.53 11.49
C PHE A 333 4.04 0.53 11.02
N PHE A 334 4.62 1.72 10.87
CA PHE A 334 5.99 1.84 10.40
C PHE A 334 7.02 1.59 11.50
N GLY A 335 6.80 2.12 12.71
CA GLY A 335 7.72 1.98 13.85
C GLY A 335 7.80 0.55 14.41
N ASP A 336 6.72 -0.24 14.35
CA ASP A 336 6.74 -1.65 14.77
C ASP A 336 7.05 -2.62 13.61
N HIS A 337 7.32 -2.11 12.41
CA HIS A 337 7.64 -2.90 11.20
C HIS A 337 6.53 -3.90 10.83
N LEU A 338 5.27 -3.46 10.90
CA LEU A 338 4.10 -4.33 10.72
C LEU A 338 3.84 -4.76 9.27
N TRP A 339 4.70 -4.38 8.33
CA TRP A 339 4.71 -4.85 6.94
C TRP A 339 5.26 -6.28 6.78
N VAL A 340 5.91 -6.82 7.82
CA VAL A 340 6.31 -8.24 7.92
C VAL A 340 5.46 -8.89 9.02
N PRO A 341 4.89 -10.08 8.79
CA PRO A 341 4.18 -10.79 9.85
C PRO A 341 5.11 -11.13 11.01
N ALA A 342 4.56 -11.10 12.22
CA ALA A 342 5.27 -11.62 13.38
C ALA A 342 5.57 -13.11 13.17
N SER A 343 6.85 -13.46 13.36
CA SER A 343 7.40 -14.83 13.39
C SER A 343 6.62 -15.73 14.35
#